data_AF-A0A2T9KAG5-F1
#
_entry.id   AF-A0A2T9KAG5-F1
#
_cell.length_a   1.000
_cell.length_b   1.000
_cell.length_c   1.000
_cell.angle_alpha   90.00
_cell.angle_beta   90.00
_cell.angle_gamma   90.00
#
_symmetry.space_group_name_H-M   'P 1'
#
loop_
_entity.id
_entity.type
_entity.pdbx_description
1 polymer ?
#
loop_
_entity_poly.entity_id
_entity_poly.type
_entity_poly.pdbx_seq_one_letter_code
_entity_poly.pdbx_strand_id
1 'polypeptide(L)'
;MRIATILLAAASLTAAAAPALAAERVTDAQFIHANRCLGLTEAEALGEADPAALKQFIKDQRGGRHTFTSDRADTARSDAKRAASKADEATKAALIQERDVTCKGLIAS
;
A
#
# COMPACT_ATOMS: atom_id res chain seq x y z
N MET A 1 -28.06 19.22 24.75
CA MET A 1 -27.01 19.25 23.70
C MET A 1 -25.68 18.90 24.35
N ARG A 2 -25.11 17.74 24.05
CA ARG A 2 -23.77 17.33 24.52
C ARG A 2 -23.05 16.75 23.31
N ILE A 3 -22.19 17.55 22.69
CA ILE A 3 -21.39 17.15 21.55
C ILE A 3 -20.10 16.59 22.12
N ALA A 4 -19.93 15.28 22.01
CA ALA A 4 -18.69 14.60 22.36
C ALA A 4 -17.69 14.81 21.21
N THR A 5 -16.68 15.65 21.43
CA THR A 5 -15.56 15.84 20.52
C THR A 5 -14.58 14.69 20.70
N ILE A 6 -14.65 13.70 19.81
CA ILE A 6 -13.63 12.65 19.69
C ILE A 6 -12.43 13.27 18.99
N LEU A 7 -11.36 13.51 19.76
CA LEU A 7 -10.04 13.87 19.24
C LEU A 7 -9.45 12.66 18.50
N LEU A 8 -9.59 12.63 17.18
CA LEU A 8 -8.87 11.70 16.32
C LEU A 8 -7.43 12.22 16.20
N ALA A 9 -6.51 11.57 16.92
CA ALA A 9 -5.08 11.79 16.76
C ALA A 9 -4.67 11.33 15.36
N ALA A 10 -4.64 12.27 14.42
CA ALA A 10 -3.99 12.07 13.13
C ALA A 10 -2.48 11.92 13.38
N ALA A 11 -2.00 10.68 13.45
CA ALA A 11 -0.58 10.39 13.36
C ALA A 11 -0.12 10.80 11.95
N SER A 12 0.36 12.04 11.83
CA SER A 12 1.04 12.54 10.65
C SER A 12 2.35 11.78 10.50
N LEU A 13 2.33 10.69 9.71
CA LEU A 13 3.52 10.08 9.15
C LEU A 13 4.17 11.13 8.26
N THR A 14 5.23 11.77 8.76
CA THR A 14 6.10 12.63 7.97
C THR A 14 6.74 11.78 6.89
N ALA A 15 6.19 11.85 5.68
CA ALA A 15 6.80 11.30 4.49
C ALA A 15 8.03 12.15 4.16
N ALA A 16 9.21 11.66 4.56
CA ALA A 16 10.47 12.22 4.10
C ALA A 16 10.58 11.95 2.59
N ALA A 17 10.52 13.01 1.79
CA ALA A 17 10.84 12.96 0.37
C ALA A 17 12.36 12.77 0.23
N ALA A 18 12.81 11.53 0.05
CA ALA A 18 14.18 11.22 -0.32
C ALA A 18 14.36 11.45 -1.83
N PRO A 19 15.52 11.96 -2.27
CA PRO A 19 15.78 12.22 -3.69
C PRO A 19 15.92 10.91 -4.47
N ALA A 20 15.47 10.94 -5.72
CA ALA A 20 15.59 9.87 -6.71
C ALA A 20 17.06 9.50 -6.96
N LEU A 21 17.59 8.55 -6.18
CA LEU A 21 18.86 7.88 -6.40
C LEU A 21 18.56 6.46 -6.89
N ALA A 22 19.02 6.14 -8.11
CA ALA A 22 19.17 4.81 -8.70
C ALA A 22 18.56 3.64 -7.89
N ALA A 23 17.23 3.45 -7.98
CA ALA A 23 16.46 2.37 -7.36
C ALA A 23 17.11 1.76 -6.10
N GLU A 24 17.39 2.60 -5.10
CA GLU A 24 17.94 2.13 -3.83
C GLU A 24 17.02 1.02 -3.30
N ARG A 25 17.62 -0.09 -2.87
CA ARG A 25 16.84 -1.27 -2.44
C ARG A 25 15.94 -0.86 -1.29
N VAL A 26 14.64 -1.04 -1.47
CA VAL A 26 13.70 -0.71 -0.41
C VAL A 26 13.83 -1.71 0.74
N THR A 27 13.57 -1.23 1.94
CA THR A 27 13.52 -2.06 3.15
C THR A 27 12.46 -3.17 3.01
N ASP A 28 12.59 -4.23 3.79
CA ASP A 28 11.62 -5.33 3.79
C ASP A 28 10.20 -4.86 4.15
N ALA A 29 10.08 -3.90 5.07
CA ALA A 29 8.81 -3.28 5.43
C ALA A 29 8.19 -2.54 4.23
N GLN A 30 8.98 -1.76 3.50
CA GLN A 30 8.53 -1.06 2.29
C GLN A 30 8.16 -2.04 1.17
N PHE A 31 8.88 -3.15 1.02
CA PHE A 31 8.55 -4.19 0.06
C PHE A 31 7.22 -4.88 0.36
N ILE A 32 6.97 -5.22 1.62
CA ILE A 32 5.69 -5.79 2.07
C ILE A 32 4.56 -4.77 1.84
N HIS A 33 4.80 -3.50 2.17
CA HIS A 33 3.83 -2.42 1.96
C HIS A 33 3.53 -2.20 0.46
N ALA A 34 4.54 -2.26 -0.42
CA ALA A 34 4.32 -2.19 -1.87
C ALA A 34 3.45 -3.35 -2.38
N ASN A 35 3.59 -4.55 -1.82
CA ASN A 35 2.73 -5.68 -2.16
C ASN A 35 1.29 -5.51 -1.66
N ARG A 36 1.08 -4.91 -0.48
CA ARG A 36 -0.26 -4.47 -0.03
C ARG A 36 -0.88 -3.50 -1.04
N CYS A 37 -0.12 -2.49 -1.47
CA CYS A 37 -0.55 -1.53 -2.48
C CYS A 37 -0.91 -2.17 -3.82
N LEU A 38 -0.13 -3.16 -4.26
CA LEU A 38 -0.47 -3.94 -5.44
C LEU A 38 -1.80 -4.69 -5.23
N GLY A 39 -2.04 -5.25 -4.06
CA GLY A 39 -3.30 -5.93 -3.73
C GLY A 39 -4.51 -5.00 -3.77
N LEU A 40 -4.39 -3.77 -3.25
CA LEU A 40 -5.46 -2.76 -3.34
C LEU A 40 -5.69 -2.29 -4.78
N THR A 41 -4.62 -2.17 -5.57
CA THR A 41 -4.70 -1.76 -6.98
C THR A 41 -5.37 -2.82 -7.84
N GLU A 42 -5.13 -4.11 -7.56
CA GLU A 42 -5.75 -5.23 -8.26
C GLU A 42 -7.16 -5.59 -7.77
N ALA A 43 -7.66 -4.91 -6.74
CA ALA A 43 -8.96 -5.20 -6.19
C ALA A 43 -10.06 -4.51 -7.01
N GLU A 44 -10.74 -5.27 -7.86
CA GLU A 44 -11.86 -4.80 -8.69
C GLU A 44 -12.97 -4.13 -7.87
N ALA A 45 -13.17 -4.57 -6.61
CA ALA A 45 -14.14 -4.00 -5.68
C ALA A 45 -13.88 -2.52 -5.33
N LEU A 46 -12.67 -2.00 -5.60
CA LEU A 46 -12.29 -0.60 -5.39
C LEU A 46 -12.28 0.21 -6.71
N GLY A 47 -12.75 -0.38 -7.81
CA GLY A 47 -12.69 0.20 -9.14
C GLY A 47 -11.39 -0.09 -9.89
N GLU A 48 -11.32 0.34 -11.14
CA GLU A 48 -10.20 0.07 -12.04
C GLU A 48 -9.00 0.98 -11.76
N ALA A 49 -7.82 0.39 -11.63
CA ALA A 49 -6.55 1.09 -11.48
C ALA A 49 -5.43 0.25 -12.12
N ASP A 50 -4.46 0.90 -12.76
CA ASP A 50 -3.36 0.20 -13.46
C ASP A 50 -2.29 -0.31 -12.46
N PRO A 51 -2.07 -1.63 -12.33
CA PRO A 51 -1.05 -2.18 -11.44
C PRO A 51 0.34 -2.28 -12.09
N ALA A 52 0.52 -1.92 -13.36
CA ALA A 52 1.75 -2.23 -14.12
C ALA A 52 3.02 -1.67 -13.46
N ALA A 53 2.99 -0.41 -13.02
CA ALA A 53 4.14 0.23 -12.36
C ALA A 53 4.51 -0.47 -11.04
N LEU A 54 3.51 -0.82 -10.21
CA LEU A 54 3.74 -1.54 -8.95
C LEU A 54 4.25 -2.96 -9.18
N LYS A 55 3.74 -3.67 -10.20
CA LYS A 55 4.21 -5.01 -10.58
C LYS A 55 5.68 -4.98 -10.98
N GLN A 56 6.07 -4.00 -11.78
CA GLN A 56 7.44 -3.83 -12.22
C GLN A 56 8.36 -3.46 -11.04
N PHE A 57 7.96 -2.50 -10.21
CA PHE A 57 8.68 -2.13 -9.00
C PHE A 57 8.92 -3.32 -8.05
N ILE A 58 7.88 -4.12 -7.77
CA ILE A 58 8.01 -5.31 -6.91
C ILE A 58 8.96 -6.33 -7.52
N LYS A 59 8.90 -6.53 -8.85
CA LYS A 59 9.81 -7.45 -9.56
C LYS A 59 11.27 -7.04 -9.39
N ASP A 60 11.57 -5.75 -9.57
CA ASP A 60 12.92 -5.21 -9.47
C ASP A 60 13.46 -5.30 -8.03
N GLN A 61 12.58 -5.18 -7.04
CA GLN A 61 12.92 -5.23 -5.63
C GLN A 61 12.99 -6.66 -5.05
N ARG A 62 12.50 -7.68 -5.76
CA ARG A 62 12.34 -9.06 -5.21
C ARG A 62 13.65 -9.81 -4.99
N GLY A 63 14.65 -9.59 -5.84
CA GLY A 63 15.85 -10.44 -5.87
C GLY A 63 16.65 -10.41 -4.56
N GLY A 64 17.04 -11.56 -4.02
CA GLY A 64 17.88 -11.64 -2.82
C GLY A 64 17.17 -11.38 -1.49
N ARG A 65 15.84 -11.22 -1.49
CA ARG A 65 15.06 -11.13 -0.24
C ARG A 65 14.92 -12.50 0.42
N HIS A 66 14.87 -12.49 1.75
CA HIS A 66 14.60 -13.69 2.54
C HIS A 66 13.20 -14.26 2.21
N THR A 67 13.03 -15.58 2.32
CA THR A 67 11.76 -16.28 2.05
C THR A 67 10.64 -15.73 2.92
N PHE A 68 10.89 -15.57 4.22
CA PHE A 68 9.97 -14.92 5.16
C PHE A 68 9.44 -13.58 4.65
N THR A 69 10.30 -12.69 4.15
CA THR A 69 9.88 -11.38 3.62
C THR A 69 8.98 -11.54 2.39
N SER A 70 9.30 -12.48 1.51
CA SER A 70 8.48 -12.78 0.32
C SER A 70 7.11 -13.32 0.72
N ASP A 71 7.04 -14.26 1.66
CA ASP A 71 5.78 -14.84 2.13
C ASP A 71 4.89 -13.79 2.80
N ARG A 72 5.50 -12.89 3.60
CA ARG A 72 4.79 -11.78 4.25
C ARG A 72 4.27 -10.77 3.22
N ALA A 73 5.02 -10.53 2.14
CA ALA A 73 4.60 -9.66 1.06
C ALA A 73 3.41 -10.25 0.28
N ASP A 74 3.47 -11.54 -0.08
CA ASP A 74 2.39 -12.26 -0.76
C ASP A 74 1.12 -12.32 0.11
N THR A 75 1.30 -12.51 1.42
CA THR A 75 0.21 -12.42 2.41
C THR A 75 -0.41 -11.04 2.42
N ALA A 76 0.40 -9.98 2.50
CA ALA A 76 -0.11 -8.60 2.54
C ALA A 76 -0.90 -8.22 1.28
N ARG A 77 -0.46 -8.67 0.10
CA ARG A 77 -1.20 -8.51 -1.16
C ARG A 77 -2.54 -9.24 -1.12
N SER A 78 -2.54 -10.50 -0.69
CA SER A 78 -3.74 -11.33 -0.62
C SER A 78 -4.76 -10.78 0.37
N ASP A 79 -4.29 -10.33 1.54
CA ASP A 79 -5.13 -9.74 2.58
C ASP A 79 -5.74 -8.42 2.13
N ALA A 80 -4.98 -7.58 1.41
CA ALA A 80 -5.49 -6.35 0.83
C ALA A 80 -6.65 -6.61 -0.15
N LYS A 81 -6.50 -7.59 -1.04
CA LYS A 81 -7.56 -8.02 -1.96
C LYS A 81 -8.79 -8.50 -1.20
N ARG A 82 -8.59 -9.35 -0.18
CA ARG A 82 -9.69 -9.88 0.65
C ARG A 82 -10.40 -8.77 1.43
N ALA A 83 -9.66 -7.82 1.97
CA ALA A 83 -10.20 -6.67 2.69
C ALA A 83 -11.08 -5.83 1.76
N ALA A 84 -10.59 -5.52 0.56
CA ALA A 84 -11.36 -4.79 -0.45
C ALA A 84 -12.64 -5.53 -0.86
N SER A 85 -12.58 -6.85 -1.09
CA SER A 85 -13.76 -7.64 -1.46
C SER A 85 -14.82 -7.72 -0.37
N LYS A 86 -14.43 -7.61 0.91
CA LYS A 86 -15.34 -7.71 2.06
C LYS A 86 -15.72 -6.35 2.65
N ALA A 87 -15.15 -5.27 2.15
CA ALA A 87 -15.35 -3.93 2.68
C ALA A 87 -16.78 -3.44 2.43
N ASP A 88 -17.37 -2.80 3.43
CA ASP A 88 -18.53 -1.93 3.25
C ASP A 88 -18.11 -0.63 2.55
N GLU A 89 -19.08 0.20 2.17
CA GLU A 89 -18.82 1.42 1.39
C GLU A 89 -17.90 2.42 2.12
N ALA A 90 -18.02 2.54 3.44
CA ALA A 90 -17.15 3.40 4.24
C ALA A 90 -15.70 2.89 4.24
N THR A 91 -15.51 1.59 4.40
CA THR A 91 -14.20 0.94 4.37
C THR A 91 -13.59 0.99 2.97
N LYS A 92 -14.38 0.80 1.91
CA LYS A 92 -13.92 0.95 0.52
C LYS A 92 -13.37 2.34 0.26
N ALA A 93 -14.05 3.39 0.72
CA ALA A 93 -13.56 4.76 0.56
C ALA A 93 -12.18 4.95 1.22
N ALA A 94 -11.97 4.39 2.41
CA ALA A 94 -10.67 4.43 3.09
C ALA A 94 -9.58 3.65 2.33
N LEU A 95 -9.92 2.47 1.79
CA LEU A 95 -8.98 1.66 1.00
C LEU A 95 -8.63 2.30 -0.35
N ILE A 96 -9.60 2.99 -0.98
CA ILE A 96 -9.37 3.81 -2.18
C ILE A 96 -8.43 4.97 -1.85
N GLN A 97 -8.64 5.65 -0.72
CA GLN A 97 -7.74 6.71 -0.28
C GLN A 97 -6.31 6.18 -0.03
N GLU A 98 -6.17 5.02 0.61
CA GLU A 98 -4.87 4.36 0.79
C GLU A 98 -4.19 4.07 -0.55
N ARG A 99 -4.93 3.48 -1.51
CA ARG A 99 -4.43 3.20 -2.87
C ARG A 99 -4.03 4.48 -3.60
N ASP A 100 -4.85 5.51 -3.56
CA ASP A 100 -4.69 6.67 -4.44
C ASP A 100 -3.74 7.74 -3.89
N VAL A 101 -3.51 7.75 -2.58
CA VAL A 101 -2.63 8.71 -1.89
C VAL A 101 -1.38 8.01 -1.38
N THR A 102 -1.53 7.04 -0.47
CA THR A 102 -0.40 6.40 0.21
C THR A 102 0.46 5.58 -0.75
N CYS A 103 -0.16 4.79 -1.63
CA CYS A 103 0.59 3.90 -2.51
C CYS A 103 1.31 4.62 -3.66
N LYS A 104 0.85 5.79 -4.10
CA LYS A 104 1.53 6.58 -5.15
C LYS A 104 2.92 7.07 -4.71
N GLY A 105 3.11 7.29 -3.41
CA GLY A 105 4.41 7.71 -2.86
C GLY A 105 5.53 6.68 -3.02
N LEU A 106 5.19 5.39 -3.22
CA LEU A 106 6.19 4.31 -3.35
C LEU A 106 6.82 4.21 -4.75
N ILE A 107 6.12 4.69 -5.78
CA ILE A 107 6.54 4.60 -7.19
C ILE A 107 6.88 5.96 -7.82
N ALA A 108 6.71 7.05 -7.08
CA ALA A 108 7.03 8.41 -7.51
C ALA A 108 8.46 8.85 -7.11
N SER A 109 9.32 7.91 -6.72
CA SER A 109 10.74 8.12 -6.38
C SER A 109 11.64 7.66 -7.51
#